data_AF-A0A6G3X7B1-F1
#
_entry.id   AF-A0A6G3X7B1-F1
#
_cell.length_a   1.000
_cell.length_b   1.000
_cell.length_c   1.000
_cell.angle_alpha   90.00
_cell.angle_beta   90.00
_cell.angle_gamma   90.00
#
_symmetry.space_group_name_H-M   'P 1'
#
loop_
_entity.id
_entity.type
_entity.pdbx_description
1 polymer ?
#
loop_
_entity_poly.entity_id
_entity_poly.type
_entity_poly.pdbx_seq_one_letter_code
_entity_poly.pdbx_strand_id
1 'polypeptide(L)' 'RFLSDTVLLTGHGFEPPAPAPAWGPLEREARAVAEGAPTVAVLYYRAHHMSGNTAFVDALCTAVEDAGARPLPLYVA' A
#
# COMPACT_ATOMS: atom_id res chain seq x y z
N ARG A 1 17.70 -10.71 7.60
CA ARG A 1 18.77 -9.84 8.15
C ARG A 1 18.98 -10.12 9.64
N PHE A 2 18.04 -9.76 10.54
CA PHE A 2 18.14 -10.07 11.98
C PHE A 2 18.62 -11.49 12.30
N LEU A 3 17.90 -12.52 11.85
CA LEU A 3 18.26 -13.92 12.14
C LEU A 3 19.66 -14.30 11.64
N SER A 4 20.05 -13.82 10.46
CA SER A 4 21.37 -14.09 9.87
C SER A 4 22.48 -13.47 10.73
N ASP A 5 22.31 -12.22 11.14
CA ASP A 5 23.35 -11.53 11.90
C ASP A 5 23.42 -12.00 13.34
N THR A 6 22.29 -12.36 13.96
CA THR A 6 22.26 -12.84 15.35
C THR A 6 22.71 -14.30 15.47
N VAL A 7 22.37 -15.16 14.51
CA VAL A 7 22.67 -16.61 14.59
C VAL A 7 23.96 -16.98 13.86
N LEU A 8 24.25 -16.32 12.73
CA LEU A 8 25.38 -16.68 11.84
C LEU A 8 26.48 -15.60 11.81
N LEU A 9 26.34 -14.50 12.57
CA LEU A 9 27.32 -13.40 12.65
C LEU A 9 27.71 -12.79 11.29
N THR A 10 26.76 -12.74 10.35
CA THR A 10 26.99 -12.30 8.97
C THR A 10 27.23 -10.79 8.80
N GLY A 11 26.84 -9.97 9.77
CA GLY A 11 27.15 -8.53 9.81
C GLY A 11 26.39 -7.63 8.81
N HIS A 12 25.20 -8.01 8.35
CA HIS A 12 24.38 -7.23 7.40
C HIS A 12 23.75 -5.95 7.98
N GLY A 13 23.58 -5.88 9.31
CA GLY A 13 22.79 -4.86 10.00
C GLY A 13 21.28 -5.09 9.85
N PHE A 14 20.50 -4.69 10.87
CA PHE A 14 19.04 -4.73 10.83
C PHE A 14 18.42 -3.57 11.62
N GLU A 15 17.23 -3.15 11.21
CA GLU A 15 16.39 -2.18 11.91
C GLU A 15 15.49 -2.90 12.94
N PRO A 16 15.22 -2.32 14.13
CA PRO A 16 14.27 -2.89 15.07
C PRO A 16 12.85 -2.96 14.47
N PRO A 17 12.00 -3.89 14.94
CA PRO A 17 10.62 -3.97 14.49
C PRO A 17 9.85 -2.70 14.88
N ALA A 18 9.07 -2.17 13.93
CA ALA A 18 8.17 -1.05 14.14
C ALA A 18 6.71 -1.51 14.03
N PRO A 19 5.78 -0.95 14.83
CA PRO A 19 4.37 -1.24 14.70
C PRO A 19 3.86 -0.69 13.36
N ALA A 20 3.15 -1.53 12.59
CA ALA A 20 2.55 -1.08 11.34
C ALA A 20 1.36 -0.15 11.62
N PRO A 21 1.20 0.98 10.88
CA PRO A 21 0.12 1.95 11.10
C PRO A 21 -1.28 1.34 11.06
N ALA A 22 -2.24 1.89 11.80
CA ALA A 22 -3.63 1.40 11.83
C ALA A 22 -4.37 1.62 10.51
N TRP A 23 -4.01 2.66 9.76
CA TRP A 23 -4.54 2.98 8.44
C TRP A 23 -3.47 3.70 7.62
N GLY A 24 -3.65 3.79 6.30
CA GLY A 24 -2.73 4.51 5.43
C GLY A 24 -3.03 4.29 3.94
N PRO A 25 -2.31 5.01 3.06
CA PRO A 25 -2.50 4.86 1.62
C PRO A 25 -1.89 3.56 1.09
N LEU A 26 -2.45 3.06 -0.01
CA LEU A 26 -1.70 2.16 -0.89
C LEU A 26 -0.79 3.01 -1.78
N GLU A 27 0.53 2.88 -1.61
CA GLU A 27 1.50 3.48 -2.53
C GLU A 27 1.39 2.79 -3.90
N ARG A 28 1.06 3.59 -4.92
CA ARG A 28 0.98 3.15 -6.32
C ARG A 28 1.32 4.32 -7.25
N GLU A 29 1.77 4.00 -8.45
CA GLU A 29 1.88 4.98 -9.54
C GLU A 29 0.47 5.28 -10.08
N ALA A 30 -0.07 6.45 -9.70
CA ALA A 30 -1.37 6.89 -10.18
C ALA A 30 -1.27 7.52 -11.58
N ARG A 31 -2.28 7.29 -12.43
CA ARG A 31 -2.37 7.98 -13.72
C ARG A 31 -2.78 9.44 -13.53
N ALA A 32 -2.28 10.32 -14.39
CA ALA A 32 -2.74 11.69 -14.46
C ALA A 32 -4.20 11.73 -14.91
N VAL A 33 -5.07 12.31 -14.08
CA VAL A 33 -6.47 12.59 -14.40
C VAL A 33 -6.68 14.10 -14.54
N ALA A 34 -7.71 14.49 -15.28
CA ALA A 34 -8.01 15.90 -15.55
C ALA A 34 -8.13 16.72 -14.26
N GLU A 35 -7.77 18.00 -14.34
CA GLU A 35 -7.97 18.94 -13.24
C GLU A 35 -9.48 19.05 -12.94
N GLY A 36 -9.84 18.98 -11.65
CA GLY A 36 -11.24 18.94 -11.22
C GLY A 36 -11.92 17.57 -11.28
N ALA A 37 -11.21 16.50 -11.68
CA ALA A 37 -11.75 15.14 -11.61
C ALA A 37 -12.19 14.76 -10.18
N PRO A 38 -13.33 14.07 -10.02
CA PRO A 38 -13.82 13.67 -8.70
C PRO A 38 -12.86 12.68 -8.05
N THR A 39 -12.70 12.77 -6.73
CA THR A 39 -11.91 11.81 -5.95
C THR A 39 -12.80 10.69 -5.39
N VAL A 40 -12.37 9.45 -5.56
CA VAL A 40 -13.09 8.24 -5.13
C VAL A 40 -12.23 7.49 -4.12
N ALA A 41 -12.67 7.46 -2.86
CA ALA A 41 -12.00 6.69 -1.81
C ALA A 41 -12.26 5.18 -2.01
N VAL A 42 -11.19 4.39 -1.95
CA VAL A 42 -11.25 2.92 -2.01
C VAL A 42 -10.76 2.37 -0.68
N LEU A 43 -11.69 1.99 0.19
CA LEU A 43 -11.37 1.46 1.52
C LEU A 43 -11.23 -0.06 1.47
N TYR A 44 -10.18 -0.59 2.10
CA TYR A 44 -9.97 -2.03 2.18
C TYR A 44 -9.30 -2.45 3.50
N TYR A 45 -9.38 -3.73 3.84
CA TYR A 45 -8.82 -4.25 5.09
C TYR A 45 -7.30 -4.21 5.09
N ARG A 46 -6.74 -3.74 6.22
CA ARG A 46 -5.30 -3.76 6.51
C ARG A 46 -4.68 -5.16 6.43
N ALA A 47 -5.44 -6.22 6.68
CA ALA A 47 -4.96 -7.59 6.52
C ALA A 47 -4.47 -7.89 5.09
N HIS A 48 -5.16 -7.36 4.06
CA HIS A 48 -4.72 -7.47 2.67
C HIS A 48 -3.44 -6.68 2.41
N HIS A 49 -3.32 -5.47 2.99
CA HIS A 49 -2.12 -4.67 2.89
C HIS A 49 -0.89 -5.38 3.51
N MET A 50 -1.04 -5.89 4.74
CA MET A 50 0.06 -6.57 5.45
C MET A 50 0.51 -7.88 4.79
N SER A 51 -0.40 -8.56 4.09
CA SER A 51 -0.09 -9.79 3.35
C SER A 51 0.46 -9.55 1.95
N GLY A 52 0.48 -8.29 1.48
CA GLY A 52 0.85 -7.94 0.10
C GLY A 52 -0.22 -8.32 -0.94
N ASN A 53 -1.41 -8.73 -0.51
CA ASN A 53 -2.52 -9.09 -1.40
C ASN A 53 -3.32 -7.84 -1.82
N THR A 54 -2.69 -6.93 -2.56
CA THR A 54 -3.27 -5.63 -2.93
C THR A 54 -3.66 -5.49 -4.41
N ALA A 55 -3.43 -6.53 -5.22
CA ALA A 55 -3.69 -6.50 -6.67
C ALA A 55 -5.15 -6.19 -7.03
N PHE A 56 -6.12 -6.61 -6.21
CA PHE A 56 -7.53 -6.30 -6.46
C PHE A 56 -7.86 -4.81 -6.22
N VAL A 57 -7.19 -4.18 -5.26
CA VAL A 57 -7.31 -2.73 -5.00
C VAL A 57 -6.73 -1.98 -6.18
N ASP A 58 -5.58 -2.44 -6.68
CA ASP A 58 -4.91 -1.86 -7.83
C ASP A 58 -5.80 -1.87 -9.08
N ALA A 59 -6.42 -3.02 -9.37
CA ALA A 59 -7.35 -3.18 -10.49
C ALA A 59 -8.57 -2.24 -10.37
N LEU A 60 -9.13 -2.09 -9.16
CA LEU A 60 -10.24 -1.17 -8.93
C LEU A 60 -9.83 0.30 -9.11
N CYS A 61 -8.66 0.69 -8.60
CA CYS A 61 -8.13 2.04 -8.80
C CYS A 61 -7.91 2.35 -10.28
N THR A 62 -7.43 1.39 -11.07
CA THR A 62 -7.33 1.54 -12.52
C THR A 62 -8.68 1.71 -13.19
N ALA A 63 -9.72 0.96 -12.78
CA ALA A 63 -11.06 1.16 -13.30
C ALA A 63 -11.64 2.55 -12.95
N VAL A 64 -11.32 3.09 -11.77
CA VAL A 64 -11.67 4.46 -11.37
C VAL A 64 -10.97 5.50 -12.25
N GLU A 65 -9.69 5.30 -12.55
CA GLU A 65 -8.92 6.15 -13.48
C GLU A 65 -9.51 6.09 -14.90
N ASP A 66 -9.86 4.89 -15.39
CA ASP A 66 -10.49 4.69 -16.70
C ASP A 66 -11.86 5.37 -16.80
N ALA A 67 -12.56 5.53 -15.67
CA ALA A 67 -13.79 6.30 -15.55
C ALA A 67 -13.55 7.83 -15.42
N GLY A 68 -12.30 8.28 -15.47
CA GLY A 68 -11.92 9.71 -15.40
C GLY A 68 -11.90 10.28 -13.98
N ALA A 69 -11.86 9.44 -12.95
CA ALA A 69 -11.84 9.85 -11.55
C ALA A 69 -10.48 9.57 -10.88
N ARG A 70 -10.20 10.26 -9.78
CA ARG A 70 -8.98 10.11 -8.99
C ARG A 70 -9.19 9.08 -7.87
N PRO A 71 -8.55 7.91 -7.90
CA PRO A 71 -8.65 6.97 -6.79
C PRO A 71 -7.86 7.46 -5.56
N LEU A 72 -8.38 7.19 -4.36
CA LEU A 72 -7.70 7.36 -3.08
C LEU A 72 -7.80 6.05 -2.28
N PRO A 73 -6.90 5.07 -2.54
CA PRO A 73 -6.91 3.79 -1.85
C PRO A 73 -6.35 3.91 -0.42
N LEU A 74 -7.15 3.53 0.58
CA LEU A 74 -6.76 3.55 1.99
C LEU A 74 -7.01 2.18 2.63
N TYR A 75 -5.99 1.61 3.26
CA TYR A 75 -6.21 0.49 4.18
C TYR A 75 -6.65 1.02 5.55
N VAL A 76 -7.52 0.27 6.22
CA VAL A 76 -8.01 0.58 7.57
C VAL A 76 -8.03 -0.67 8.45
N ALA A 77 -8.01 -0.46 9.78
CA ALA A 77 -8.00 -1.51 10.80
C ALA A 77 -9.29 -2.33 10.82
#